data_AF-A0A3C1JST7-F1
#
_entry.id   AF-A0A3C1JST7-F1
#
_cell.length_a   1.000
_cell.length_b   1.000
_cell.length_c   1.000
_cell.angle_alpha   90.00
_cell.angle_beta   90.00
_cell.angle_gamma   90.00
#
_symmetry.space_group_name_H-M   'P 1'
#
loop_
_entity.id
_entity.type
_entity.pdbx_description
1 polymer ?
#
loop_
_entity_poly.entity_id
_entity_poly.type
_entity_poly.pdbx_seq_one_letter_code
_entity_poly.pdbx_strand_id
1 'polypeptide(L)'
;MDAVSYPDRAVAELIGKWMVPLRLTFGNPLHRETLRGLGALWTPTLWVLDRNGREFRRETGYLEPSDLHSVLSEGVALALVSGGRAPDAEQVLDRAIGHYDAVHGARNGSWSASLRYWRGAVGYLRSGDHVALEAWWDQVRLIDGNGPWARRCV
;
A
#
# COMPACT_ATOMS: atom_id res chain seq x y z
N MET A 1 15.41 -7.87 -1.07
CA MET A 1 14.54 -7.29 -0.03
C MET A 1 15.01 -7.68 1.37
N ASP A 2 15.36 -8.95 1.62
CA ASP A 2 15.81 -9.45 2.95
C ASP A 2 16.95 -8.66 3.62
N ALA A 3 17.90 -8.13 2.87
CA ALA A 3 19.03 -7.39 3.45
C ALA A 3 18.82 -5.86 3.50
N VAL A 4 17.81 -5.34 2.81
CA VAL A 4 17.66 -3.89 2.58
C VAL A 4 16.25 -3.42 2.95
N SER A 5 15.25 -3.86 2.21
CA SER A 5 13.88 -3.38 2.34
C SER A 5 13.16 -3.86 3.60
N TYR A 6 13.28 -5.14 3.98
CA TYR A 6 12.60 -5.65 5.19
C TYR A 6 13.23 -5.19 6.51
N PRO A 7 14.57 -5.10 6.64
CA PRO A 7 15.20 -4.60 7.86
C PRO A 7 15.11 -3.08 8.03
N ASP A 8 14.72 -2.34 6.99
CA ASP A 8 14.47 -0.90 7.12
C ASP A 8 13.51 -0.64 8.28
N ARG A 9 13.85 0.38 9.08
CA ARG A 9 13.16 0.65 10.33
C ARG A 9 11.68 0.95 10.10
N ALA A 10 11.34 1.78 9.12
CA ALA A 10 9.95 2.17 8.88
C ALA A 10 9.13 0.97 8.39
N VAL A 11 9.71 0.15 7.51
CA VAL A 11 9.08 -1.09 7.05
C VAL A 11 8.87 -2.08 8.20
N ALA A 12 9.89 -2.32 9.02
CA ALA A 12 9.82 -3.24 10.15
C ALA A 12 8.79 -2.80 11.20
N GLU A 13 8.71 -1.50 11.50
CA GLU A 13 7.71 -0.93 12.41
C GLU A 13 6.28 -1.07 11.86
N LEU A 14 6.08 -0.81 10.56
CA LEU A 14 4.79 -0.99 9.90
C LEU A 14 4.33 -2.46 9.97
N ILE A 15 5.21 -3.39 9.61
CA ILE A 15 4.93 -4.83 9.65
C ILE A 15 4.62 -5.26 11.09
N GLY A 16 5.48 -4.92 12.05
CA GLY A 16 5.32 -5.32 13.44
C GLY A 16 4.06 -4.75 14.11
N LYS A 17 3.57 -3.59 13.65
CA LYS A 17 2.36 -2.98 14.18
C LYS A 17 1.07 -3.54 13.57
N TRP A 18 1.06 -3.79 12.27
CA TRP A 18 -0.20 -4.02 11.53
C TRP A 18 -0.33 -5.38 10.86
N MET A 19 0.73 -6.18 10.80
CA MET A 19 0.79 -7.36 9.96
C MET A 19 1.32 -8.59 10.69
N VAL A 20 1.00 -9.76 10.15
CA VAL A 20 1.69 -11.01 10.47
C VAL A 20 2.48 -11.42 9.23
N PRO A 21 3.82 -11.24 9.20
CA PRO A 21 4.60 -11.53 8.02
C PRO A 21 4.68 -13.04 7.77
N LEU A 22 4.36 -13.47 6.55
CA LEU A 22 4.49 -14.85 6.09
C LEU A 22 5.38 -14.90 4.85
N ARG A 23 6.42 -15.75 4.89
CA ARG A 23 7.31 -15.99 3.75
C ARG A 23 7.05 -17.35 3.15
N LEU A 24 6.59 -17.36 1.89
CA LEU A 24 6.45 -18.56 1.08
C LEU A 24 7.60 -18.64 0.06
N THR A 25 7.96 -19.86 -0.36
CA THR A 25 9.15 -20.09 -1.19
C THR A 25 8.84 -21.12 -2.26
N PHE A 26 9.04 -20.73 -3.53
CA PHE A 26 8.97 -21.64 -4.67
C PHE A 26 10.09 -22.67 -4.54
N GLY A 27 9.75 -23.91 -4.18
CA GLY A 27 10.72 -24.98 -3.92
C GLY A 27 10.46 -25.71 -2.61
N ASN A 28 9.79 -25.07 -1.64
CA ASN A 28 9.31 -25.77 -0.46
C ASN A 28 7.99 -26.51 -0.80
N PRO A 29 7.94 -27.86 -0.73
CA PRO A 29 6.73 -28.62 -1.02
C PRO A 29 5.53 -28.22 -0.15
N LEU A 30 5.78 -27.85 1.11
CA LEU A 30 4.74 -27.41 2.06
C LEU A 30 4.08 -26.10 1.64
N HIS A 31 4.75 -25.26 0.85
CA HIS A 31 4.23 -23.97 0.39
C HIS A 31 3.50 -24.06 -0.95
N ARG A 32 3.59 -25.20 -1.65
CA ARG A 32 3.17 -25.34 -3.05
C ARG A 32 1.68 -25.08 -3.25
N GLU A 33 0.83 -25.65 -2.39
CA GLU A 33 -0.62 -25.48 -2.50
C GLU A 33 -1.04 -24.04 -2.20
N THR A 34 -0.46 -23.42 -1.15
CA THR A 34 -0.71 -22.02 -0.82
C THR A 34 -0.27 -21.09 -1.95
N LEU A 35 0.94 -21.28 -2.49
CA LEU A 35 1.45 -20.48 -3.62
C LEU A 35 0.56 -20.63 -4.86
N ARG A 36 0.08 -21.84 -5.16
CA ARG A 36 -0.86 -22.08 -6.25
C ARG A 36 -2.20 -21.40 -5.99
N GLY A 37 -2.75 -21.50 -4.78
CA GLY A 37 -3.99 -20.87 -4.38
C GLY A 37 -3.95 -19.34 -4.45
N LEU A 38 -2.79 -18.74 -4.18
CA LEU A 38 -2.55 -17.30 -4.33
C LEU A 38 -2.30 -16.87 -5.80
N GLY A 39 -2.18 -17.82 -6.73
CA GLY A 39 -1.83 -17.54 -8.12
C GLY A 39 -0.42 -16.97 -8.27
N ALA A 40 0.52 -17.41 -7.43
CA ALA A 40 1.90 -16.95 -7.47
C ALA A 40 2.61 -17.44 -8.75
N LEU A 41 3.10 -16.50 -9.57
CA LEU A 41 3.75 -16.78 -10.86
C LEU A 41 5.22 -16.37 -10.92
N TRP A 42 5.63 -15.34 -10.18
CA TRP A 42 6.98 -14.77 -10.22
C TRP A 42 7.48 -14.44 -8.82
N THR A 43 8.77 -14.12 -8.68
CA THR A 43 9.36 -13.70 -7.40
C THR A 43 10.20 -12.43 -7.50
N PRO A 44 10.23 -11.62 -6.43
CA PRO A 44 9.32 -11.69 -5.29
C PRO A 44 7.93 -11.20 -5.72
N THR A 45 6.88 -11.78 -5.12
CA THR A 45 5.54 -11.22 -5.17
C THR A 45 5.11 -10.99 -3.72
N LEU A 46 4.57 -9.81 -3.48
CA LEU A 46 4.09 -9.33 -2.20
C LEU A 46 2.57 -9.37 -2.22
N TRP A 47 1.97 -9.82 -1.12
CA TRP A 47 0.53 -9.79 -0.91
C TRP A 47 0.22 -9.19 0.44
N VAL A 48 -0.82 -8.37 0.49
CA VAL A 48 -1.48 -7.97 1.72
C VAL A 48 -2.87 -8.57 1.70
N LEU A 49 -3.11 -9.49 2.64
CA LEU A 49 -4.35 -10.24 2.78
C LEU A 49 -4.98 -9.92 4.15
N ASP A 50 -6.30 -9.98 4.25
CA ASP A 50 -6.96 -10.01 5.55
C ASP A 50 -6.95 -11.42 6.18
N ARG A 51 -7.54 -11.53 7.37
CA ARG A 51 -7.68 -12.79 8.12
C ARG A 51 -8.48 -13.88 7.41
N ASN A 52 -9.27 -13.53 6.40
CA ASN A 52 -10.07 -14.46 5.60
C ASN A 52 -9.36 -14.82 4.28
N GLY A 53 -8.15 -14.33 4.05
CA GLY A 53 -7.41 -14.53 2.82
C GLY A 53 -7.85 -13.62 1.67
N ARG A 54 -8.69 -12.60 1.92
CA ARG A 54 -9.06 -11.63 0.89
C ARG A 54 -7.88 -10.72 0.60
N GLU A 55 -7.55 -10.59 -0.68
CA GLU A 55 -6.46 -9.72 -1.14
C GLU A 55 -6.87 -8.25 -1.17
N PHE A 56 -6.00 -7.39 -0.63
CA PHE A 56 -6.14 -5.94 -0.65
C PHE A 56 -5.02 -5.24 -1.42
N ARG A 57 -3.84 -5.87 -1.51
CA ARG A 57 -2.74 -5.39 -2.35
C ARG A 57 -1.90 -6.55 -2.84
N ARG A 58 -1.42 -6.44 -4.07
CA ARG A 58 -0.41 -7.32 -4.67
C ARG A 58 0.60 -6.49 -5.44
N GLU A 59 1.87 -6.82 -5.30
CA GLU A 59 2.94 -6.19 -6.08
C GLU A 59 4.00 -7.22 -6.46
N THR A 60 4.61 -7.07 -7.63
CA THR A 60 5.62 -8.02 -8.14
C THR A 60 6.92 -7.30 -8.45
N GLY A 61 8.04 -7.89 -8.04
CA GLY A 61 9.38 -7.33 -8.23
C GLY A 61 9.99 -6.78 -6.94
N TYR A 62 11.28 -6.46 -7.01
CA TYR A 62 12.02 -5.91 -5.90
C TYR A 62 11.65 -4.44 -5.70
N LEU A 63 11.38 -4.06 -4.45
CA LEU A 63 11.08 -2.70 -4.05
C LEU A 63 12.15 -2.18 -3.09
N GLU A 64 12.55 -0.92 -3.28
CA GLU A 64 13.32 -0.17 -2.28
C GLU A 64 12.47 0.06 -1.01
N PRO A 65 13.09 0.34 0.15
CA PRO A 65 12.36 0.46 1.42
C PRO A 65 11.16 1.41 1.40
N SER A 66 11.29 2.61 0.81
CA SER A 66 10.20 3.59 0.71
C SER A 66 8.99 3.08 -0.07
N ASP A 67 9.27 2.32 -1.13
CA ASP A 67 8.27 1.83 -2.06
C ASP A 67 7.56 0.63 -1.45
N LEU A 68 8.33 -0.26 -0.80
CA LEU A 68 7.79 -1.36 0.00
C LEU A 68 6.89 -0.83 1.12
N HIS A 69 7.33 0.19 1.85
CA HIS A 69 6.52 0.82 2.90
C HIS A 69 5.20 1.36 2.32
N SER A 70 5.24 2.00 1.15
CA SER A 70 4.06 2.54 0.47
C SER A 70 3.07 1.44 0.08
N VAL A 71 3.55 0.38 -0.59
CA VAL A 71 2.74 -0.77 -1.01
C VAL A 71 2.08 -1.46 0.19
N LEU A 72 2.84 -1.72 1.25
CA LEU A 72 2.30 -2.36 2.45
C LEU A 72 1.28 -1.47 3.16
N SER A 73 1.55 -0.17 3.25
CA SER A 73 0.65 0.80 3.88
C SER A 73 -0.68 0.91 3.15
N GLU A 74 -0.69 0.93 1.82
CA GLU A 74 -1.91 0.88 1.02
C GLU A 74 -2.73 -0.37 1.33
N GLY A 75 -2.10 -1.55 1.27
CA GLY A 75 -2.80 -2.80 1.56
C GLY A 75 -3.39 -2.85 2.96
N VAL A 76 -2.64 -2.38 3.96
CA VAL A 76 -3.12 -2.28 5.36
C VAL A 76 -4.29 -1.31 5.46
N ALA A 77 -4.19 -0.12 4.86
CA ALA A 77 -5.26 0.88 4.90
C ALA A 77 -6.55 0.38 4.24
N LEU A 78 -6.44 -0.30 3.09
CA LEU A 78 -7.57 -0.89 2.38
C LEU A 78 -8.23 -2.03 3.17
N ALA A 79 -7.44 -2.87 3.84
CA ALA A 79 -7.97 -3.89 4.74
C ALA A 79 -8.68 -3.26 5.96
N LEU A 80 -8.09 -2.21 6.54
CA LEU A 80 -8.66 -1.49 7.69
C LEU A 80 -9.99 -0.82 7.35
N VAL A 81 -10.07 -0.08 6.23
CA VAL A 81 -11.33 0.58 5.83
C VAL A 81 -12.41 -0.44 5.47
N SER A 82 -12.05 -1.57 4.84
CA SER A 82 -12.99 -2.67 4.60
C SER A 82 -13.51 -3.32 5.88
N GLY A 83 -12.77 -3.20 6.99
CA GLY A 83 -13.18 -3.62 8.32
C GLY A 83 -13.85 -2.52 9.17
N GLY A 84 -14.21 -1.38 8.57
CA GLY A 84 -14.85 -0.25 9.27
C GLY A 84 -13.89 0.62 10.09
N ARG A 85 -12.57 0.42 9.96
CA ARG A 85 -11.54 1.16 10.71
C ARG A 85 -10.95 2.29 9.87
N ALA A 86 -11.80 3.12 9.27
CA ALA A 86 -11.37 4.21 8.42
C ALA A 86 -10.41 5.21 9.11
N PRO A 87 -10.59 5.61 10.38
CA PRO A 87 -9.64 6.51 11.06
C PRO A 87 -8.21 5.93 11.15
N ASP A 88 -8.08 4.62 11.37
CA ASP A 88 -6.77 3.96 11.41
C ASP A 88 -6.16 3.88 10.01
N ALA A 89 -6.98 3.62 8.99
CA ALA A 89 -6.56 3.63 7.60
C ALA A 89 -6.01 5.00 7.17
N GLU A 90 -6.70 6.08 7.55
CA GLU A 90 -6.24 7.46 7.35
C GLU A 90 -4.87 7.68 8.01
N GLN A 91 -4.70 7.28 9.28
CA GLN A 91 -3.42 7.41 9.98
C GLN A 91 -2.28 6.65 9.30
N VAL A 92 -2.55 5.43 8.80
CA VAL A 92 -1.55 4.63 8.09
C VAL A 92 -1.11 5.34 6.80
N LEU A 93 -2.06 5.85 6.02
CA LEU A 93 -1.78 6.55 4.77
C LEU A 93 -1.06 7.89 5.01
N ASP A 94 -1.46 8.66 6.03
CA ASP A 94 -0.81 9.93 6.38
C ASP A 94 0.67 9.72 6.76
N ARG A 95 0.96 8.65 7.52
CA ARG A 95 2.35 8.28 7.85
C ARG A 95 3.13 7.84 6.61
N ALA A 96 2.52 7.06 5.73
CA ALA A 96 3.14 6.60 4.50
C ALA A 96 3.46 7.76 3.55
N ILE A 97 2.55 8.72 3.40
CA ILE A 97 2.75 9.94 2.63
C ILE A 97 3.93 10.73 3.21
N GLY A 98 3.95 10.96 4.53
CA GLY A 98 5.03 11.70 5.18
C GLY A 98 6.40 11.01 5.04
N HIS A 99 6.44 9.69 5.19
CA HIS A 99 7.68 8.92 4.99
C HIS A 99 8.17 9.00 3.54
N TYR A 100 7.28 8.78 2.57
CA TYR A 100 7.64 8.82 1.17
C TYR A 100 8.13 10.21 0.73
N ASP A 101 7.41 11.26 1.10
CA ASP A 101 7.77 12.64 0.80
C ASP A 101 9.12 13.03 1.42
N ALA A 102 9.45 12.51 2.61
CA ALA A 102 10.73 12.76 3.26
C ALA A 102 11.92 12.13 2.51
N VAL A 103 11.70 11.02 1.81
CA VAL A 103 12.75 10.32 1.03
C VAL A 103 12.88 10.89 -0.38
N HIS A 104 11.76 11.17 -1.06
CA HIS A 104 11.73 11.48 -2.50
C HIS A 104 11.42 12.94 -2.83
N GLY A 105 11.18 13.76 -1.82
CA GLY A 105 10.62 15.10 -1.97
C GLY A 105 9.09 15.06 -2.06
N ALA A 106 8.46 16.11 -1.53
CA ALA A 106 7.01 16.21 -1.49
C ALA A 106 6.40 16.16 -2.89
N ARG A 107 5.33 15.38 -3.05
CA ARG A 107 4.52 15.34 -4.28
C ARG A 107 5.32 14.90 -5.52
N ASN A 108 6.16 13.88 -5.36
CA ASN A 108 6.98 13.33 -6.44
C ASN A 108 6.72 11.82 -6.64
N GLY A 109 6.62 11.35 -7.88
CA GLY A 109 6.55 9.91 -8.19
C GLY A 109 5.17 9.24 -8.02
N SER A 110 5.04 8.06 -8.61
CA SER A 110 3.77 7.33 -8.73
C SER A 110 3.22 6.81 -7.40
N TRP A 111 4.09 6.45 -6.44
CA TRP A 111 3.67 6.01 -5.10
C TRP A 111 3.07 7.14 -4.28
N SER A 112 3.64 8.34 -4.36
CA SER A 112 3.06 9.54 -3.76
C SER A 112 1.65 9.82 -4.29
N ALA A 113 1.44 9.67 -5.61
CA ALA A 113 0.12 9.81 -6.23
C ALA A 113 -0.85 8.72 -5.74
N SER A 114 -0.42 7.46 -5.71
CA SER A 114 -1.21 6.32 -5.24
C SER A 114 -1.67 6.47 -3.79
N LEU A 115 -0.75 6.81 -2.88
CA LEU A 115 -1.04 7.01 -1.46
C LEU A 115 -2.08 8.12 -1.24
N ARG A 116 -1.93 9.25 -1.96
CA ARG A 116 -2.85 10.39 -1.88
C ARG A 116 -4.22 10.09 -2.48
N TYR A 117 -4.25 9.33 -3.57
CA TYR A 117 -5.50 8.84 -4.15
C TYR A 117 -6.29 8.03 -3.12
N TRP A 118 -5.65 7.05 -2.50
CA TRP A 118 -6.30 6.23 -1.48
C TRP A 118 -6.62 6.99 -0.20
N ARG A 119 -5.80 7.98 0.17
CA ARG A 119 -6.06 8.82 1.34
C ARG A 119 -7.34 9.64 1.20
N GLY A 120 -7.56 10.22 0.01
CA GLY A 120 -8.82 10.87 -0.33
C GLY A 120 -9.99 9.91 -0.30
N ALA A 121 -9.87 8.75 -0.98
CA ALA A 121 -10.93 7.75 -1.06
C ALA A 121 -11.34 7.21 0.32
N VAL A 122 -10.39 6.91 1.21
CA VAL A 122 -10.67 6.45 2.58
C VAL A 122 -11.40 7.54 3.38
N GLY A 123 -10.98 8.80 3.25
CA GLY A 123 -11.66 9.92 3.90
C GLY A 123 -13.10 10.05 3.44
N TYR A 124 -13.33 9.96 2.12
CA TYR A 124 -14.67 9.96 1.54
C TYR A 124 -15.52 8.79 2.04
N LEU A 125 -14.99 7.57 2.10
CA LEU A 125 -15.71 6.40 2.63
C LEU A 125 -16.15 6.58 4.07
N ARG A 126 -15.42 7.40 4.86
CA ARG A 126 -15.77 7.72 6.24
C ARG A 126 -16.83 8.84 6.34
N SER A 127 -16.72 9.89 5.54
CA SER A 127 -17.49 11.14 5.74
C SER A 127 -18.55 11.43 4.67
N GLY A 128 -18.43 10.86 3.48
CA GLY A 128 -19.20 11.27 2.29
C GLY A 128 -18.79 12.64 1.73
N ASP A 129 -17.69 13.23 2.20
CA ASP A 129 -17.26 14.57 1.82
C ASP A 129 -16.52 14.57 0.47
N HIS A 130 -17.26 14.90 -0.59
CA HIS A 130 -16.73 15.03 -1.95
C HIS A 130 -15.74 16.19 -2.11
N VAL A 131 -15.89 17.28 -1.34
CA VAL A 131 -14.99 18.44 -1.43
C VAL A 131 -13.62 18.07 -0.89
N ALA A 132 -13.58 17.37 0.24
CA ALA A 132 -12.34 16.84 0.79
C ALA A 132 -11.69 15.81 -0.14
N LEU A 133 -12.48 14.96 -0.80
CA LEU A 133 -11.98 14.01 -1.80
C LEU A 133 -11.29 14.72 -2.97
N GLU A 134 -11.97 15.70 -3.59
CA GLU A 134 -11.40 16.45 -4.72
C GLU A 134 -10.12 17.19 -4.33
N ALA A 135 -10.03 17.75 -3.12
CA ALA A 135 -8.81 18.39 -2.65
C ALA A 135 -7.59 17.43 -2.55
N TRP A 136 -7.81 16.14 -2.29
CA TRP A 136 -6.75 15.13 -2.38
C TRP A 136 -6.44 14.77 -3.83
N TRP A 137 -7.48 14.59 -4.65
CA TRP A 137 -7.34 14.21 -6.05
C TRP A 137 -6.71 15.30 -6.92
N ASP A 138 -6.90 16.57 -6.60
CA ASP A 138 -6.15 17.67 -7.22
C ASP A 138 -4.64 17.54 -7.00
N GLN A 139 -4.22 17.08 -5.81
CA GLN A 139 -2.80 16.80 -5.58
C GLN A 139 -2.32 15.62 -6.42
N VAL A 140 -3.13 14.58 -6.59
CA VAL A 140 -2.80 13.43 -7.45
C VAL A 140 -2.63 13.88 -8.90
N ARG A 141 -3.55 14.72 -9.42
CA ARG A 141 -3.47 15.29 -10.77
C ARG A 141 -2.22 16.14 -10.96
N LEU A 142 -1.79 16.89 -9.93
CA LEU A 142 -0.55 17.67 -9.97
C LEU A 142 0.72 16.79 -9.99
N ILE A 143 0.71 15.67 -9.26
CA ILE A 143 1.87 14.76 -9.15
C ILE A 143 2.03 13.92 -10.41
N ASP A 144 0.93 13.32 -10.86
CA ASP A 144 0.93 12.26 -11.87
C ASP A 144 0.56 12.79 -13.27
N GLY A 145 0.08 14.04 -13.38
CA GLY A 145 -0.26 14.69 -14.65
C GLY A 145 -1.38 13.96 -15.38
N ASN A 146 -1.03 13.27 -16.47
CA ASN A 146 -1.95 12.38 -17.20
C ASN A 146 -1.60 10.90 -16.99
N GLY A 147 -0.96 10.57 -15.86
CA GLY A 147 -0.58 9.22 -15.47
C GLY A 147 -1.77 8.37 -15.01
N PRO A 148 -1.51 7.11 -14.62
CA PRO A 148 -2.56 6.15 -14.29
C PRO A 148 -3.40 6.54 -13.07
N TRP A 149 -2.85 7.27 -12.09
CA TRP A 149 -3.58 7.70 -10.90
C TRP A 149 -4.37 8.98 -11.15
N ALA A 150 -3.80 9.93 -11.90
CA ALA A 150 -4.55 11.14 -12.28
C ALA A 150 -5.80 10.80 -13.10
N ARG A 151 -5.71 9.84 -14.04
CA ARG A 151 -6.86 9.38 -14.84
C ARG A 151 -7.95 8.66 -14.05
N ARG A 152 -7.68 8.28 -12.80
CA ARG A 152 -8.67 7.68 -11.88
C ARG A 152 -9.40 8.73 -11.04
N CYS A 153 -8.94 9.98 -11.06
CA CYS A 153 -9.54 11.09 -10.34
C CYS A 153 -10.60 11.75 -11.24
N VAL A 154 -11.76 11.11 -11.41
CA VAL A 154 -12.87 11.58 -12.26
C VAL A 154 -14.18 11.65 -11.50
#